data_AF-A0A438EPW0-F1
#
_entry.id   AF-A0A438EPW0-F1
#
_cell.length_a   1.000
_cell.length_b   1.000
_cell.length_c   1.000
_cell.angle_alpha   90.00
_cell.angle_beta   90.00
_cell.angle_gamma   90.00
#
_symmetry.space_group_name_H-M   'P 1'
#
loop_
_entity.id
_entity.type
_entity.pdbx_description
1 polymer ?
#
loop_
_entity_poly.entity_id
_entity_poly.type
_entity_poly.pdbx_seq_one_letter_code
_entity_poly.pdbx_strand_id
1 'polypeptide(L)'
;METKEGEKPIKRKYRGMTRKHMIIKNRSKGVKLPVKYNLDGIFIGESAVHLTSYLGVLARTMVPIRYKTWHVVPKQLKDKLWDSIETAFSLNHKSRRNCMLTMGKCFRSFKNLLTVKYILPFEDQPELLKRPPIQYTFIEDEDWTIFVKDRLSDNFKMVANGSTETIDRSILWKKAREKKDDTFDEVTIPVIEKIDKLLKESQENGRSVNGSNDILMEALGTPEYSGRVRAKGKHYTPRQYFNSAADSVVRDFIAASKEEQRKFQAEVLAKLSQVGVVTP
;
A
#
# COMPACT_ATOMS: atom_id res chain seq x y z
N MET A 1 -58.76 7.70 -7.65
CA MET A 1 -57.40 7.14 -7.49
C MET A 1 -56.47 8.30 -7.19
N GLU A 2 -56.21 8.54 -5.91
CA GLU A 2 -55.32 9.62 -5.45
C GLU A 2 -53.86 9.20 -5.68
N THR A 3 -53.18 9.90 -6.58
CA THR A 3 -51.74 9.79 -6.79
C THR A 3 -51.01 10.40 -5.60
N LYS A 4 -50.41 9.56 -4.76
CA LYS A 4 -49.48 9.96 -3.71
C LYS A 4 -48.26 10.64 -4.34
N GLU A 5 -48.15 11.96 -4.16
CA GLU A 5 -46.92 12.69 -4.45
C GLU A 5 -45.79 12.14 -3.55
N GLY A 6 -44.78 11.54 -4.17
CA GLY A 6 -43.60 11.05 -3.47
C GLY A 6 -42.83 12.21 -2.85
N GLU A 7 -42.67 12.19 -1.53
CA GLU A 7 -41.84 13.12 -0.78
C GLU A 7 -40.43 13.20 -1.38
N LYS A 8 -40.01 14.40 -1.77
CA LYS A 8 -38.65 14.65 -2.27
C LYS A 8 -37.64 14.38 -1.14
N PRO A 9 -36.58 13.58 -1.36
CA PRO A 9 -35.64 13.23 -0.31
C PRO A 9 -34.92 14.48 0.23
N ILE A 10 -35.02 14.68 1.54
CA ILE A 10 -34.35 15.77 2.27
C ILE A 10 -32.84 15.61 2.09
N LYS A 11 -32.23 16.47 1.26
CA LYS A 11 -30.78 16.50 1.06
C LYS A 11 -30.11 16.87 2.40
N ARG A 12 -29.42 15.89 3.02
CA ARG A 12 -28.63 16.11 4.24
C ARG A 12 -27.60 17.21 3.96
N LYS A 13 -27.58 18.28 4.78
CA LYS A 13 -26.54 19.32 4.74
C LYS A 13 -25.22 18.71 5.22
N TYR A 14 -24.38 18.28 4.31
CA TYR A 14 -23.01 17.89 4.63
C TYR A 14 -22.18 19.14 4.91
N ARG A 15 -21.31 19.09 5.94
CA ARG A 15 -20.35 20.17 6.19
C ARG A 15 -19.38 20.26 5.01
N GLY A 16 -19.21 21.47 4.47
CA GLY A 16 -18.26 21.75 3.40
C GLY A 16 -16.80 21.65 3.86
N MET A 17 -15.89 21.81 2.90
CA MET A 17 -14.45 21.75 3.15
C MET A 17 -13.98 22.85 4.11
N THR A 18 -13.17 22.49 5.11
CA THR A 18 -12.52 23.48 5.97
C THR A 18 -11.53 24.32 5.18
N ARG A 19 -11.73 25.65 5.15
CA ARG A 19 -10.86 26.63 4.46
C ARG A 19 -10.00 27.48 5.40
N LYS A 20 -10.27 27.44 6.72
CA LYS A 20 -9.60 28.24 7.76
C LYS A 20 -9.46 29.75 7.37
N HIS A 21 -10.53 30.36 6.86
CA HIS A 21 -10.56 31.78 6.47
C HIS A 21 -10.07 32.74 7.55
N MET A 22 -10.33 32.42 8.84
CA MET A 22 -9.80 33.18 9.98
C MET A 22 -8.27 33.31 9.94
N ILE A 23 -7.55 32.24 9.62
CA ILE A 23 -6.08 32.25 9.56
C ILE A 23 -5.59 33.13 8.40
N ILE A 24 -6.27 33.06 7.26
CA ILE A 24 -5.96 33.90 6.09
C ILE A 24 -6.18 35.39 6.43
N LYS A 25 -7.27 35.71 7.12
CA LYS A 25 -7.59 37.08 7.58
C LYS A 25 -6.60 37.57 8.65
N ASN A 26 -6.13 36.70 9.53
CA ASN A 26 -5.11 37.07 10.52
C ASN A 26 -3.77 37.36 9.83
N ARG A 27 -3.38 36.53 8.86
CA ARG A 27 -2.18 36.74 8.04
C ARG A 27 -2.20 38.09 7.32
N SER A 28 -3.32 38.48 6.72
CA SER A 28 -3.43 39.80 6.05
C SER A 28 -3.34 40.99 7.02
N LYS A 29 -3.55 40.76 8.31
CA LYS A 29 -3.39 41.75 9.39
C LYS A 29 -2.03 41.65 10.09
N GLY A 30 -1.13 40.76 9.65
CA GLY A 30 0.15 40.51 10.31
C GLY A 30 0.05 39.78 11.66
N VAL A 31 -1.12 39.26 12.03
CA VAL A 31 -1.34 38.60 13.32
C VAL A 31 -0.96 37.12 13.22
N LYS A 32 0.02 36.70 14.03
CA LYS A 32 0.44 35.31 14.16
C LYS A 32 -0.16 34.65 15.40
N LEU A 33 -0.62 33.41 15.26
CA LEU A 33 -1.11 32.64 16.41
C LEU A 33 0.06 31.96 17.13
N PRO A 34 0.25 32.19 18.44
CA PRO A 34 1.28 31.50 19.20
C PRO A 34 0.90 30.04 19.43
N VAL A 35 1.84 29.14 19.13
CA VAL A 35 1.67 27.70 19.35
C VAL A 35 2.41 27.29 20.62
N LYS A 36 1.71 26.58 21.51
CA LYS A 36 2.27 26.04 22.75
C LYS A 36 2.79 24.62 22.53
N TYR A 37 3.76 24.23 23.35
CA TYR A 37 4.43 22.93 23.29
C TYR A 37 4.38 22.24 24.64
N ASN A 38 4.29 20.91 24.65
CA ASN A 38 4.61 20.12 25.83
C ASN A 38 6.14 19.89 25.93
N LEU A 39 6.59 19.17 26.97
CA LEU A 39 8.00 18.86 27.19
C LEU A 39 8.64 18.05 26.04
N ASP A 40 7.85 17.25 25.33
CA ASP A 40 8.29 16.45 24.17
C ASP A 40 8.32 17.26 22.85
N GLY A 41 7.99 18.55 22.88
CA GLY A 41 7.93 19.40 21.70
C GLY A 41 6.72 19.16 20.80
N ILE A 42 5.66 18.53 21.32
CA ILE A 42 4.37 18.32 20.66
C ILE A 42 3.48 19.54 20.85
N PHE A 43 2.77 19.94 19.79
CA PHE A 43 1.83 21.06 19.82
C PHE A 43 0.64 20.77 20.74
N ILE A 44 0.31 21.73 21.61
CA ILE A 44 -0.83 21.62 22.53
C ILE A 44 -1.72 22.87 22.50
N GLY A 45 -2.97 22.71 22.92
CA GLY A 45 -3.97 23.78 23.00
C GLY A 45 -4.68 24.09 21.69
N GLU A 46 -5.57 25.07 21.72
CA GLU A 46 -6.45 25.41 20.60
C GLU A 46 -5.68 25.79 19.32
N SER A 47 -4.61 26.58 19.45
CA SER A 47 -3.74 26.98 18.34
C SER A 47 -3.12 25.77 17.61
N ALA A 48 -2.86 24.65 18.30
CA ALA A 48 -2.37 23.41 17.69
C ALA A 48 -3.42 22.76 16.77
N VAL A 49 -4.70 22.84 17.13
CA VAL A 49 -5.82 22.36 16.31
C VAL A 49 -5.97 23.22 15.05
N HIS A 50 -5.84 24.54 15.19
CA HIS A 50 -5.81 25.46 14.06
C HIS A 50 -4.64 25.20 13.13
N LEU A 51 -3.43 25.01 13.69
CA LEU A 51 -2.22 24.66 12.94
C LEU A 51 -2.46 23.38 12.13
N THR A 52 -2.82 22.28 12.78
CA THR A 52 -3.00 20.97 12.12
C THR A 52 -4.02 21.04 10.99
N SER A 53 -5.14 21.72 11.22
CA SER A 53 -6.15 21.96 10.20
C SER A 53 -5.61 22.80 9.04
N TYR A 54 -4.83 23.83 9.32
CA TYR A 54 -4.23 24.71 8.31
C TYR A 54 -3.17 23.97 7.47
N LEU A 55 -2.34 23.12 8.09
CA LEU A 55 -1.43 22.22 7.38
C LEU A 55 -2.18 21.35 6.36
N GLY A 56 -3.35 20.83 6.75
CA GLY A 56 -4.23 20.08 5.84
C GLY A 56 -4.84 20.93 4.72
N VAL A 57 -5.09 22.22 4.94
CA VAL A 57 -5.49 23.14 3.86
C VAL A 57 -4.34 23.32 2.87
N LEU A 58 -3.16 23.70 3.36
CA LEU A 58 -1.98 23.93 2.52
C LEU A 58 -1.60 22.67 1.72
N ALA A 59 -1.63 21.50 2.35
CA ALA A 59 -1.30 20.24 1.69
C ALA A 59 -2.27 19.88 0.55
N ARG A 60 -3.51 20.39 0.59
CA ARG A 60 -4.51 20.15 -0.45
C ARG A 60 -4.45 21.21 -1.56
N THR A 61 -4.27 22.46 -1.18
CA THR A 61 -4.41 23.59 -2.10
C THR A 61 -3.11 24.04 -2.77
N MET A 62 -1.95 23.73 -2.17
CA MET A 62 -0.65 24.19 -2.69
C MET A 62 0.23 23.06 -3.22
N VAL A 63 -0.13 21.80 -2.98
CA VAL A 63 0.67 20.65 -3.41
C VAL A 63 -0.06 19.95 -4.55
N PRO A 64 0.47 20.05 -5.79
CA PRO A 64 -0.08 19.36 -6.96
C PRO A 64 -0.26 17.86 -6.73
N ILE A 65 -1.45 17.34 -7.06
CA ILE A 65 -1.77 15.91 -6.88
C ILE A 65 -0.99 15.00 -7.85
N ARG A 66 -0.41 15.57 -8.93
CA ARG A 66 0.50 14.87 -9.86
C ARG A 66 1.71 14.26 -9.17
N TYR A 67 2.19 14.83 -8.06
CA TYR A 67 3.29 14.24 -7.31
C TYR A 67 2.87 12.91 -6.69
N LYS A 68 3.49 11.81 -7.10
CA LYS A 68 3.13 10.45 -6.67
C LYS A 68 3.14 10.33 -5.14
N THR A 69 4.20 10.84 -4.50
CA THR A 69 4.48 10.72 -3.07
C THR A 69 5.01 12.04 -2.49
N TRP A 70 4.97 12.17 -1.16
CA TRP A 70 5.48 13.38 -0.48
C TRP A 70 7.01 13.57 -0.65
N HIS A 71 7.76 12.49 -0.82
CA HIS A 71 9.22 12.57 -0.96
C HIS A 71 9.64 13.23 -2.27
N VAL A 72 8.91 13.03 -3.37
CA VAL A 72 9.21 13.66 -4.67
C VAL A 72 8.76 15.12 -4.78
N VAL A 73 8.00 15.63 -3.80
CA VAL A 73 7.60 17.04 -3.78
C VAL A 73 8.85 17.92 -3.66
N PRO A 74 9.07 18.90 -4.58
CA PRO A 74 10.27 19.72 -4.62
C PRO A 74 10.55 20.46 -3.31
N LYS A 75 11.84 20.61 -2.99
CA LYS A 75 12.28 21.33 -1.79
C LYS A 75 11.77 22.77 -1.78
N GLN A 76 11.85 23.46 -2.93
CA GLN A 76 11.39 24.85 -3.08
C GLN A 76 9.89 24.99 -2.75
N LEU A 77 9.07 23.99 -3.11
CA LEU A 77 7.65 24.01 -2.75
C LEU A 77 7.46 23.78 -1.24
N LYS A 78 8.24 22.87 -0.64
CA LYS A 78 8.25 22.66 0.82
C LYS A 78 8.72 23.90 1.59
N ASP A 79 9.65 24.68 1.03
CA ASP A 79 10.10 25.97 1.58
C ASP A 79 8.93 26.98 1.55
N LYS A 80 8.25 27.17 0.40
CA LYS A 80 7.07 28.05 0.30
C LYS A 80 5.93 27.67 1.25
N LEU A 81 5.72 26.37 1.47
CA LEU A 81 4.77 25.86 2.44
C LEU A 81 5.17 26.26 3.86
N TRP A 82 6.46 26.15 4.19
CA TRP A 82 6.99 26.57 5.48
C TRP A 82 6.81 28.07 5.72
N ASP A 83 7.14 28.90 4.73
CA ASP A 83 6.96 30.36 4.80
C ASP A 83 5.48 30.73 5.05
N SER A 84 4.56 30.01 4.40
CA SER A 84 3.12 30.18 4.60
C SER A 84 2.67 29.83 6.02
N ILE A 85 3.35 28.90 6.69
CA ILE A 85 3.09 28.53 8.08
C ILE A 85 3.68 29.58 9.02
N GLU A 86 4.93 30.00 8.81
CA GLU A 86 5.62 30.99 9.65
C GLU A 86 4.99 32.38 9.57
N THR A 87 4.30 32.70 8.48
CA THR A 87 3.51 33.93 8.37
C THR A 87 2.18 33.88 9.12
N ALA A 88 1.65 32.70 9.42
CA ALA A 88 0.38 32.51 10.11
C ALA A 88 0.53 32.14 11.60
N PHE A 89 1.64 31.51 11.99
CA PHE A 89 1.86 30.98 13.34
C PHE A 89 3.25 31.36 13.86
N SER A 90 3.34 31.63 15.15
CA SER A 90 4.63 31.76 15.84
C SER A 90 5.07 30.38 16.30
N LEU A 91 6.06 29.80 15.60
CA LEU A 91 6.56 28.45 15.78
C LEU A 91 8.07 28.43 16.07
N ASN A 92 8.55 27.34 16.68
CA ASN A 92 9.97 27.05 16.73
C ASN A 92 10.41 26.42 15.40
N HIS A 93 11.57 26.81 14.86
CA HIS A 93 12.09 26.23 13.62
C HIS A 93 12.30 24.70 13.71
N LYS A 94 12.56 24.16 14.91
CA LYS A 94 12.61 22.70 15.15
C LYS A 94 11.32 21.97 14.79
N SER A 95 10.18 22.66 14.81
CA SER A 95 8.86 22.11 14.49
C SER A 95 8.64 21.86 13.00
N ARG A 96 9.50 22.42 12.14
CA ARG A 96 9.40 22.28 10.67
C ARG A 96 9.27 20.84 10.22
N ARG A 97 10.10 19.95 10.78
CA ARG A 97 10.05 18.51 10.45
C ARG A 97 8.67 17.91 10.74
N ASN A 98 8.11 18.20 11.91
CA ASN A 98 6.80 17.66 12.31
C ASN A 98 5.67 18.24 11.45
N CYS A 99 5.71 19.52 11.12
CA CYS A 99 4.75 20.13 10.18
C CYS A 99 4.81 19.45 8.80
N MET A 100 6.01 19.24 8.25
CA MET A 100 6.18 18.59 6.94
C MET A 100 5.71 17.13 6.96
N LEU A 101 5.96 16.39 8.03
CA LEU A 101 5.46 15.02 8.19
C LEU A 101 3.93 14.98 8.24
N THR A 102 3.31 15.88 8.99
CA THR A 102 1.85 15.99 9.08
C THR A 102 1.24 16.38 7.74
N MET A 103 1.83 17.33 7.02
CA MET A 103 1.40 17.68 5.66
C MET A 103 1.51 16.51 4.69
N GLY A 104 2.58 15.72 4.75
CA GLY A 104 2.70 14.50 3.94
C GLY A 104 1.57 13.49 4.22
N LYS A 105 1.17 13.32 5.49
CA LYS A 105 0.02 12.48 5.86
C LYS A 105 -1.29 13.05 5.31
N CYS A 106 -1.52 14.36 5.46
CA CYS A 106 -2.70 15.04 4.92
C CYS A 106 -2.79 14.93 3.40
N PHE A 107 -1.67 15.11 2.70
CA PHE A 107 -1.57 14.98 1.24
C PHE A 107 -1.93 13.55 0.80
N ARG A 108 -1.35 12.53 1.44
CA ARG A 108 -1.68 11.13 1.16
C ARG A 108 -3.16 10.83 1.41
N SER A 109 -3.70 11.30 2.53
CA SER A 109 -5.11 11.13 2.89
C SER A 109 -6.05 11.80 1.88
N PHE A 110 -5.69 13.00 1.41
CA PHE A 110 -6.44 13.70 0.39
C PHE A 110 -6.44 12.98 -0.96
N LYS A 111 -5.28 12.51 -1.43
CA LYS A 111 -5.21 11.71 -2.65
C LYS A 111 -6.07 10.44 -2.54
N ASN A 112 -6.06 9.78 -1.38
CA ASN A 112 -6.91 8.61 -1.13
C ASN A 112 -8.42 8.96 -1.20
N LEU A 113 -8.81 10.09 -0.60
CA LEU A 113 -10.18 10.59 -0.69
C LEU A 113 -10.62 10.80 -2.14
N LEU A 114 -9.77 11.43 -2.96
CA LEU A 114 -10.02 11.64 -4.38
C LEU A 114 -10.21 10.31 -5.11
N THR A 115 -9.30 9.37 -4.89
CA THR A 115 -9.35 8.04 -5.52
C THR A 115 -10.63 7.28 -5.16
N VAL A 116 -10.92 7.13 -3.86
CA VAL A 116 -12.03 6.28 -3.39
C VAL A 116 -13.40 6.90 -3.69
N LYS A 117 -13.55 8.23 -3.61
CA LYS A 117 -14.86 8.87 -3.76
C LYS A 117 -15.16 9.38 -5.16
N TYR A 118 -14.14 9.68 -5.96
CA TYR A 118 -14.31 10.42 -7.20
C TYR A 118 -13.66 9.76 -8.42
N ILE A 119 -12.87 8.69 -8.25
CA ILE A 119 -12.24 7.98 -9.36
C ILE A 119 -12.79 6.56 -9.47
N LEU A 120 -12.53 5.71 -8.48
CA LEU A 120 -12.89 4.28 -8.54
C LEU A 120 -14.39 4.03 -8.77
N PRO A 121 -15.34 4.78 -8.18
CA PRO A 121 -16.77 4.57 -8.45
C PRO A 121 -17.21 4.87 -9.88
N PHE A 122 -16.37 5.56 -10.67
CA PHE A 122 -16.68 6.03 -12.02
C PHE A 122 -15.64 5.55 -13.04
N GLU A 123 -14.91 4.48 -12.72
CA GLU A 123 -13.88 3.90 -13.58
C GLU A 123 -14.40 3.56 -14.99
N ASP A 124 -15.62 3.01 -15.06
CA ASP A 124 -16.27 2.63 -16.33
C ASP A 124 -16.89 3.81 -17.09
N GLN A 125 -16.84 5.03 -16.52
CA GLN A 125 -17.50 6.23 -17.04
C GLN A 125 -16.49 7.37 -17.24
N PRO A 126 -15.61 7.27 -18.25
CA PRO A 126 -14.51 8.23 -18.44
C PRO A 126 -14.97 9.67 -18.66
N GLU A 127 -16.19 9.86 -19.19
CA GLU A 127 -16.82 11.17 -19.35
C GLU A 127 -16.97 11.94 -18.03
N LEU A 128 -17.24 11.24 -16.91
CA LEU A 128 -17.38 11.85 -15.59
C LEU A 128 -16.02 12.20 -14.94
N LEU A 129 -14.92 11.66 -15.49
CA LEU A 129 -13.57 11.86 -14.97
C LEU A 129 -12.79 12.94 -15.71
N LYS A 130 -13.36 13.57 -16.74
CA LYS A 130 -12.70 14.63 -17.52
C LYS A 130 -12.29 15.84 -16.71
N ARG A 131 -12.99 16.12 -15.60
CA ARG A 131 -12.74 17.29 -14.74
C ARG A 131 -12.69 16.91 -13.27
N PRO A 132 -11.93 17.65 -12.45
CA PRO A 132 -11.92 17.44 -11.02
C PRO A 132 -13.29 17.74 -10.40
N PRO A 133 -13.60 17.18 -9.23
CA PRO A 133 -14.85 17.46 -8.54
C PRO A 133 -15.00 18.96 -8.24
N ILE A 134 -16.19 19.53 -8.48
CA ILE A 134 -16.49 20.98 -8.36
C ILE A 134 -16.06 21.58 -7.02
N GLN A 135 -16.07 20.81 -5.94
CA GLN A 135 -15.64 21.29 -4.62
C GLN A 135 -14.11 21.53 -4.50
N TYR A 136 -13.31 21.02 -5.43
CA TYR A 136 -11.85 21.11 -5.48
C TYR A 136 -11.38 21.93 -6.70
N THR A 137 -11.96 23.12 -6.89
CA THR A 137 -11.63 24.03 -8.01
C THR A 137 -10.17 24.47 -8.11
N PHE A 138 -9.37 24.23 -7.07
CA PHE A 138 -7.94 24.52 -7.03
C PHE A 138 -7.08 23.39 -7.62
N ILE A 139 -7.68 22.29 -8.06
CA ILE A 139 -6.98 21.24 -8.79
C ILE A 139 -7.03 21.64 -10.27
N GLU A 140 -5.86 21.79 -10.88
CA GLU A 140 -5.74 22.04 -12.32
C GLU A 140 -6.18 20.81 -13.12
N ASP A 141 -6.85 21.02 -14.26
CA ASP A 141 -7.37 19.94 -15.12
C ASP A 141 -6.25 18.99 -15.60
N GLU A 142 -5.05 19.52 -15.84
CA GLU A 142 -3.90 18.71 -16.24
C GLU A 142 -3.37 17.83 -15.11
N ASP A 143 -3.28 18.38 -13.89
CA ASP A 143 -2.90 17.62 -12.70
C ASP A 143 -3.92 16.52 -12.38
N TRP A 144 -5.21 16.82 -12.58
CA TRP A 144 -6.29 15.85 -12.44
C TRP A 144 -6.17 14.71 -13.46
N THR A 145 -5.95 15.04 -14.73
CA THR A 145 -5.82 14.05 -15.81
C THR A 145 -4.65 13.10 -15.56
N ILE A 146 -3.47 13.64 -15.19
CA ILE A 146 -2.30 12.84 -14.82
C ILE A 146 -2.62 11.92 -13.63
N PHE A 147 -3.32 12.46 -12.63
CA PHE A 147 -3.66 11.73 -11.42
C PHE A 147 -4.67 10.60 -11.67
N VAL A 148 -5.72 10.83 -12.45
CA VAL A 148 -6.71 9.80 -12.84
C VAL A 148 -6.02 8.68 -13.59
N LYS A 149 -5.18 9.00 -14.58
CA LYS A 149 -4.41 8.00 -15.34
C LYS A 149 -3.52 7.13 -14.45
N ASP A 150 -2.83 7.73 -13.47
CA ASP A 150 -2.04 6.99 -12.47
C ASP A 150 -2.93 6.03 -11.65
N ARG A 151 -4.10 6.48 -11.22
CA ARG A 151 -5.01 5.70 -10.37
C ARG A 151 -5.76 4.58 -11.09
N LEU A 152 -5.99 4.73 -12.38
CA LEU A 152 -6.61 3.69 -13.20
C LEU A 152 -5.60 2.72 -13.81
N SER A 153 -4.29 2.98 -13.65
CA SER A 153 -3.25 2.08 -14.14
C SER A 153 -3.28 0.72 -13.45
N ASP A 154 -2.95 -0.33 -14.19
CA ASP A 154 -2.90 -1.70 -13.66
C ASP A 154 -1.92 -1.82 -12.49
N ASN A 155 -0.76 -1.16 -12.58
CA ASN A 155 0.19 -1.11 -11.48
C ASN A 155 -0.42 -0.58 -10.17
N PHE A 156 -1.27 0.45 -10.24
CA PHE A 156 -1.94 0.97 -9.05
C PHE A 156 -3.00 -0.01 -8.52
N LYS A 157 -3.79 -0.60 -9.41
CA LYS A 157 -4.81 -1.60 -9.05
C LYS A 157 -4.19 -2.86 -8.47
N MET A 158 -3.06 -3.33 -9.01
CA MET A 158 -2.34 -4.50 -8.49
C MET A 158 -1.84 -4.28 -7.07
N VAL A 159 -1.23 -3.11 -6.81
CA VAL A 159 -0.79 -2.74 -5.45
C VAL A 159 -1.99 -2.56 -4.50
N ALA A 160 -3.12 -2.01 -4.98
CA ALA A 160 -4.32 -1.82 -4.18
C ALA A 160 -5.03 -3.14 -3.85
N ASN A 161 -5.06 -4.09 -4.80
CA ASN A 161 -5.68 -5.41 -4.65
C ASN A 161 -4.74 -6.44 -3.99
N GLY A 162 -3.51 -6.04 -3.65
CA GLY A 162 -2.50 -6.94 -3.06
C GLY A 162 -1.96 -7.98 -4.04
N SER A 163 -2.29 -7.89 -5.33
CA SER A 163 -1.84 -8.79 -6.40
C SER A 163 -0.49 -8.34 -6.97
N THR A 164 0.46 -7.98 -6.12
CA THR A 164 1.86 -8.00 -6.54
C THR A 164 2.21 -9.44 -6.85
N GLU A 165 2.86 -9.72 -7.99
CA GLU A 165 3.52 -11.01 -8.21
C GLU A 165 4.15 -11.45 -6.90
N THR A 166 3.83 -12.66 -6.44
CA THR A 166 4.30 -13.18 -5.16
C THR A 166 5.81 -13.31 -5.23
N ILE A 167 6.53 -12.24 -4.86
CA ILE A 167 7.99 -12.24 -4.81
C ILE A 167 8.36 -13.27 -3.74
N ASP A 168 9.06 -14.31 -4.18
CA ASP A 168 9.56 -15.36 -3.31
C ASP A 168 10.40 -14.74 -2.19
N ARG A 169 10.18 -15.18 -0.95
CA ARG A 169 10.84 -14.57 0.20
C ARG A 169 12.35 -14.82 0.23
N SER A 170 12.86 -15.81 -0.51
CA SER A 170 14.29 -16.02 -0.72
C SER A 170 14.93 -14.85 -1.48
N ILE A 171 14.23 -14.30 -2.48
CA ILE A 171 14.65 -13.10 -3.23
C ILE A 171 14.71 -11.89 -2.30
N LEU A 172 13.68 -11.72 -1.46
CA LEU A 172 13.65 -10.65 -0.45
C LEU A 172 14.79 -10.79 0.57
N TRP A 173 15.09 -12.02 0.99
CA TRP A 173 16.17 -12.30 1.93
C TRP A 173 17.55 -11.96 1.35
N LYS A 174 17.79 -12.31 0.08
CA LYS A 174 19.00 -11.98 -0.69
C LYS A 174 19.17 -10.47 -0.80
N LYS A 175 18.14 -9.77 -1.29
CA LYS A 175 18.15 -8.31 -1.47
C LYS A 175 18.36 -7.54 -0.16
N ALA A 176 17.87 -8.05 0.96
CA ALA A 176 18.06 -7.42 2.27
C ALA A 176 19.51 -7.48 2.80
N ARG A 177 20.38 -8.30 2.18
CA ARG A 177 21.79 -8.51 2.54
C ARG A 177 22.77 -7.97 1.51
N GLU A 178 22.24 -7.40 0.44
CA GLU A 178 22.99 -6.71 -0.59
C GLU A 178 23.51 -5.39 -0.03
N LYS A 179 24.81 -5.16 -0.17
CA LYS A 179 25.47 -3.90 0.17
C LYS A 179 25.25 -2.86 -0.94
N LYS A 180 25.66 -1.62 -0.70
CA LYS A 180 25.48 -0.52 -1.67
C LYS A 180 26.29 -0.69 -2.96
N ASP A 181 27.32 -1.51 -2.92
CA ASP A 181 28.22 -1.84 -4.03
C ASP A 181 27.85 -3.19 -4.69
N ASP A 182 26.63 -3.67 -4.45
CA ASP A 182 26.09 -4.93 -4.97
C ASP A 182 26.87 -6.19 -4.53
N THR A 183 27.60 -6.10 -3.41
CA THR A 183 28.32 -7.22 -2.79
C THR A 183 27.60 -7.80 -1.57
N PHE A 184 28.04 -8.96 -1.10
CA PHE A 184 27.48 -9.67 0.05
C PHE A 184 28.55 -9.97 1.10
N ASP A 185 28.14 -10.24 2.34
CA ASP A 185 29.08 -10.73 3.37
C ASP A 185 29.51 -12.17 3.05
N GLU A 186 30.78 -12.50 3.28
CA GLU A 186 31.35 -13.83 3.01
C GLU A 186 30.51 -14.97 3.61
N VAL A 187 30.00 -14.77 4.83
CA VAL A 187 29.14 -15.74 5.53
C VAL A 187 27.78 -15.96 4.86
N THR A 188 27.34 -15.03 4.01
CA THR A 188 26.04 -15.09 3.32
C THR A 188 26.13 -15.63 1.91
N ILE A 189 27.31 -15.58 1.28
CA ILE A 189 27.53 -16.04 -0.09
C ILE A 189 27.07 -17.50 -0.31
N PRO A 190 27.41 -18.48 0.56
CA PRO A 190 27.00 -19.87 0.34
C PRO A 190 25.48 -20.06 0.35
N VAL A 191 24.78 -19.27 1.17
CA VAL A 191 23.30 -19.31 1.25
C VAL A 191 22.71 -18.72 -0.03
N ILE A 192 23.30 -17.64 -0.57
CA ILE A 192 22.84 -17.00 -1.80
C ILE A 192 23.02 -17.91 -3.00
N GLU A 193 24.18 -18.54 -3.16
CA GLU A 193 24.44 -19.51 -4.22
C GLU A 193 23.45 -20.68 -4.16
N LYS A 194 23.15 -21.15 -2.94
CA LYS A 194 22.15 -22.20 -2.73
C LYS A 194 20.74 -21.74 -3.10
N ILE A 195 20.34 -20.51 -2.75
CA ILE A 195 19.06 -19.91 -3.17
C ILE A 195 18.97 -19.87 -4.70
N ASP A 196 20.01 -19.36 -5.37
CA ASP A 196 20.00 -19.20 -6.83
C ASP A 196 19.90 -20.56 -7.54
N LYS A 197 20.61 -21.58 -7.03
CA LYS A 197 20.50 -22.95 -7.51
C LYS A 197 19.07 -23.51 -7.36
N LEU A 198 18.48 -23.38 -6.17
CA LEU A 198 17.14 -23.89 -5.88
C LEU A 198 16.05 -23.16 -6.68
N LEU A 199 16.20 -21.86 -6.92
CA LEU A 199 15.31 -21.09 -7.78
C LEU A 199 15.36 -21.59 -9.22
N LYS A 200 16.56 -21.85 -9.77
CA LYS A 200 16.73 -22.38 -11.11
C LYS A 200 16.10 -23.77 -11.25
N GLU A 201 16.38 -24.68 -10.32
CA GLU A 201 15.78 -26.02 -10.28
C GLU A 201 14.25 -25.97 -10.17
N SER A 202 13.70 -25.00 -9.44
CA SER A 202 12.26 -24.83 -9.31
C SER A 202 11.59 -24.42 -10.62
N GLN A 203 12.25 -23.59 -11.43
CA GLN A 203 11.73 -23.16 -12.74
C GLN A 203 11.79 -24.31 -13.75
N GLU A 204 12.84 -25.13 -13.71
CA GLU A 204 13.05 -26.23 -14.65
C GLU A 204 12.18 -27.46 -14.34
N ASN A 205 12.03 -27.81 -13.05
CA ASN A 205 11.40 -29.08 -12.63
C ASN A 205 10.01 -28.92 -12.01
N GLY A 206 9.46 -27.70 -11.93
CA GLY A 206 8.13 -27.46 -11.35
C GLY A 206 8.06 -27.86 -9.87
N ARG A 207 9.00 -27.37 -9.06
CA ARG A 207 9.09 -27.73 -7.63
C ARG A 207 7.87 -27.22 -6.86
N SER A 208 7.09 -28.14 -6.28
CA SER A 208 5.99 -27.80 -5.37
C SER A 208 6.52 -27.58 -3.95
N VAL A 209 6.65 -26.33 -3.54
CA VAL A 209 6.97 -25.92 -2.17
C VAL A 209 5.68 -25.80 -1.35
N ASN A 210 5.64 -26.44 -0.18
CA ASN A 210 4.45 -26.49 0.68
C ASN A 210 4.73 -25.77 2.00
N GLY A 211 4.00 -24.68 2.27
CA GLY A 211 4.05 -23.96 3.53
C GLY A 211 5.46 -23.46 3.85
N SER A 212 5.95 -23.75 5.06
CA SER A 212 7.26 -23.30 5.53
C SER A 212 8.45 -24.03 4.92
N ASN A 213 8.22 -25.13 4.19
CA ASN A 213 9.28 -25.92 3.54
C ASN A 213 9.56 -25.34 2.15
N ASP A 214 10.06 -24.12 2.13
CA ASP A 214 10.38 -23.38 0.91
C ASP A 214 11.88 -23.18 0.71
N ILE A 215 12.23 -22.57 -0.42
CA ILE A 215 13.61 -22.36 -0.89
C ILE A 215 14.47 -21.68 0.18
N LEU A 216 13.90 -20.70 0.90
CA LEU A 216 14.64 -19.98 1.93
C LEU A 216 14.95 -20.86 3.15
N MET A 217 14.00 -21.70 3.59
CA MET A 217 14.24 -22.63 4.70
C MET A 217 15.34 -23.62 4.33
N GLU A 218 15.27 -24.20 3.13
CA GLU A 218 16.23 -25.18 2.65
C GLU A 218 17.63 -24.58 2.46
N ALA A 219 17.72 -23.38 1.91
CA ALA A 219 18.98 -22.69 1.75
C ALA A 219 19.65 -22.41 3.10
N LEU A 220 18.87 -22.01 4.11
CA LEU A 220 19.36 -21.74 5.46
C LEU A 220 19.65 -23.00 6.27
N GLY A 221 19.02 -24.13 5.94
CA GLY A 221 19.18 -25.39 6.67
C GLY A 221 18.62 -25.36 8.10
N THR A 222 17.80 -24.36 8.44
CA THR A 222 17.21 -24.20 9.77
C THR A 222 15.70 -24.02 9.67
N PRO A 223 14.91 -24.57 10.61
CA PRO A 223 13.47 -24.32 10.66
C PRO A 223 13.10 -22.85 10.80
N GLU A 224 11.87 -22.52 10.40
CA GLU A 224 11.31 -21.18 10.59
C GLU A 224 11.05 -20.88 12.08
N TYR A 225 11.24 -19.63 12.50
CA TYR A 225 10.95 -19.22 13.87
C TYR A 225 9.44 -19.12 14.13
N SER A 226 9.01 -19.43 15.35
CA SER A 226 7.59 -19.40 15.75
C SER A 226 6.97 -18.00 15.81
N GLY A 227 7.78 -16.94 15.92
CA GLY A 227 7.31 -15.57 16.11
C GLY A 227 7.03 -14.81 14.81
N ARG A 228 8.05 -14.61 13.98
CA ARG A 228 7.98 -13.78 12.76
C ARG A 228 8.60 -14.50 11.59
N VAL A 229 8.02 -14.29 10.41
CA VAL A 229 8.49 -14.87 9.16
C VAL A 229 9.73 -14.11 8.67
N ARG A 230 10.82 -14.84 8.45
CA ARG A 230 12.04 -14.28 7.85
C ARG A 230 11.75 -13.59 6.51
N ALA A 231 12.44 -12.48 6.26
CA ALA A 231 12.35 -11.67 5.04
C ALA A 231 10.99 -11.00 4.71
N LYS A 232 9.95 -11.18 5.53
CA LYS A 232 8.63 -10.54 5.34
C LYS A 232 8.36 -9.37 6.29
N GLY A 233 9.25 -9.10 7.24
CA GLY A 233 9.20 -7.93 8.12
C GLY A 233 8.36 -8.11 9.38
N LYS A 234 8.08 -7.01 10.10
CA LYS A 234 7.56 -7.05 11.49
C LYS A 234 6.15 -7.63 11.64
N HIS A 235 5.34 -7.64 10.58
CA HIS A 235 3.89 -7.82 10.67
C HIS A 235 3.38 -9.22 10.30
N TYR A 236 4.24 -10.11 9.82
CA TYR A 236 3.82 -11.45 9.38
C TYR A 236 4.22 -12.52 10.39
N THR A 237 3.22 -13.19 10.94
CA THR A 237 3.40 -14.43 11.71
C THR A 237 3.39 -15.66 10.78
N PRO A 238 4.05 -16.77 11.13
CA PRO A 238 4.03 -17.99 10.32
C PRO A 238 2.61 -18.49 10.00
N ARG A 239 1.68 -18.37 10.96
CA ARG A 239 0.27 -18.75 10.76
C ARG A 239 -0.41 -17.92 9.67
N GLN A 240 -0.20 -16.61 9.66
CA GLN A 240 -0.81 -15.72 8.66
C GLN A 240 -0.18 -15.90 7.27
N TYR A 241 1.08 -16.31 7.20
CA TYR A 241 1.84 -16.35 5.95
C TYR A 241 1.84 -17.71 5.26
N PHE A 242 2.04 -18.81 6.01
CA PHE A 242 2.11 -20.18 5.43
C PHE A 242 0.81 -20.96 5.55
N ASN A 243 -0.07 -20.54 6.46
CA ASN A 243 -1.34 -21.23 6.76
C ASN A 243 -2.52 -20.27 6.58
N SER A 244 -2.49 -19.48 5.51
CA SER A 244 -3.66 -18.68 5.14
C SER A 244 -4.83 -19.62 4.79
N ALA A 245 -6.06 -19.18 5.01
CA ALA A 245 -7.25 -20.00 4.73
C ALA A 245 -7.33 -20.40 3.24
N ALA A 246 -6.88 -19.53 2.34
CA ALA A 246 -6.78 -19.81 0.91
C ALA A 246 -5.74 -20.90 0.61
N ASP A 247 -4.56 -20.85 1.25
CA ASP A 247 -3.50 -21.85 1.06
C ASP A 247 -3.87 -23.21 1.67
N SER A 248 -4.69 -23.24 2.73
CA SER A 248 -5.23 -24.50 3.26
C SER A 248 -6.11 -25.20 2.23
N VAL A 249 -7.07 -24.48 1.65
CA VAL A 249 -8.01 -25.04 0.66
C VAL A 249 -7.28 -25.54 -0.60
N VAL A 250 -6.29 -24.79 -1.09
CA VAL A 250 -5.47 -25.20 -2.24
C VAL A 250 -4.63 -26.44 -1.91
N ARG A 251 -4.05 -26.51 -0.70
CA ARG A 251 -3.29 -27.69 -0.26
C ARG A 251 -4.16 -28.93 -0.13
N ASP A 252 -5.34 -28.79 0.45
CA ASP A 252 -6.30 -29.89 0.63
C ASP A 252 -6.75 -30.43 -0.73
N PHE A 253 -6.99 -29.54 -1.70
CA PHE A 253 -7.32 -29.92 -3.08
C PHE A 253 -6.17 -30.65 -3.79
N ILE A 254 -4.93 -30.16 -3.69
CA ILE A 254 -3.76 -30.83 -4.29
C ILE A 254 -3.50 -32.20 -3.64
N ALA A 255 -3.67 -32.31 -2.32
CA ALA A 255 -3.50 -33.56 -1.60
C ALA A 255 -4.56 -34.60 -2.03
N ALA A 256 -5.83 -34.18 -2.15
CA ALA A 256 -6.91 -35.03 -2.65
C ALA A 256 -6.64 -35.51 -4.08
N SER A 257 -6.21 -34.62 -4.97
CA SER A 257 -5.90 -34.96 -6.36
C SER A 257 -4.72 -35.93 -6.50
N LYS A 258 -3.65 -35.77 -5.69
CA LYS A 258 -2.51 -36.71 -5.67
C LYS A 258 -2.93 -38.10 -5.15
N GLU A 259 -3.81 -38.15 -4.16
CA GLU A 259 -4.33 -39.41 -3.63
C GLU A 259 -5.23 -40.13 -4.64
N GLU A 260 -6.06 -39.39 -5.37
CA GLU A 260 -6.84 -39.93 -6.50
C GLU A 260 -5.95 -40.49 -7.61
N GLN A 261 -4.89 -39.77 -7.99
CA GLN A 261 -3.92 -40.27 -8.98
C GLN A 261 -3.22 -41.55 -8.53
N ARG A 262 -2.85 -41.67 -7.25
CA ARG A 262 -2.27 -42.89 -6.69
C ARG A 262 -3.24 -44.06 -6.73
N LYS A 263 -4.50 -43.84 -6.36
CA LYS A 263 -5.56 -44.86 -6.43
C LYS A 263 -5.78 -45.32 -7.87
N PHE A 264 -5.85 -44.39 -8.81
CA PHE A 264 -5.99 -44.70 -10.23
C PHE A 264 -4.80 -45.51 -10.77
N GLN A 265 -3.56 -45.12 -10.44
CA GLN A 265 -2.36 -45.87 -10.84
C GLN A 265 -2.34 -47.28 -10.24
N ALA A 266 -2.73 -47.44 -8.98
CA ALA A 266 -2.83 -48.74 -8.32
C ALA A 266 -3.92 -49.62 -8.97
N GLU A 267 -5.06 -49.05 -9.35
CA GLU A 267 -6.13 -49.77 -10.04
C GLU A 267 -5.73 -50.23 -11.45
N VAL A 268 -5.03 -49.37 -12.21
CA VAL A 268 -4.49 -49.72 -13.53
C VAL A 268 -3.46 -50.85 -13.42
N LEU A 269 -2.55 -50.77 -12.45
CA LEU A 269 -1.57 -51.85 -12.18
C LEU A 269 -2.26 -53.17 -11.80
N ALA A 270 -3.29 -53.12 -10.96
CA ALA A 270 -4.06 -54.30 -10.56
C ALA A 270 -4.76 -54.94 -11.78
N LYS A 271 -5.38 -54.15 -12.65
CA LYS A 271 -6.01 -54.64 -13.89
C LYS A 271 -5.00 -55.24 -14.87
N LEU A 272 -3.83 -54.61 -15.04
CA LEU A 272 -2.77 -55.16 -15.90
C LEU A 272 -2.23 -56.50 -15.37
N SER A 273 -2.18 -56.70 -14.04
CA SER A 273 -1.79 -58.00 -13.45
C SER A 273 -2.79 -59.13 -13.73
N GLN A 274 -4.09 -58.80 -13.88
CA GLN A 274 -5.13 -59.77 -14.20
C GLN A 274 -5.14 -60.17 -15.68
N VAL A 275 -4.67 -59.29 -16.56
CA VAL A 275 -4.59 -59.54 -18.02
C VAL A 275 -3.34 -60.38 -18.38
N GLY A 276 -2.33 -60.43 -17.50
CA GLY A 276 -1.09 -61.22 -17.70
C GLY A 276 -1.21 -62.73 -17.46
N VAL A 277 -2.39 -63.25 -17.09
CA VAL A 277 -2.65 -64.69 -16.91
C VAL A 277 -3.57 -65.21 -18.01
N VAL A 278 -3.26 -64.91 -19.27
CA VAL A 278 -3.74 -65.70 -20.41
C VAL A 278 -2.63 -65.74 -21.45
N THR A 279 -1.86 -66.83 -21.43
CA THR A 279 -1.06 -67.28 -22.58
C THR A 279 -1.32 -68.78 -22.75
N PRO A 280 -1.26 -69.26 -24.00
CA PRO A 280 -2.30 -70.08 -24.64
C PRO A 280 -2.43 -71.52 -24.13
#